data_AF-A0A1G2VL12-F1
#
_entry.id   AF-A0A1G2VL12-F1
#
_cell.length_a   1.000
_cell.length_b   1.000
_cell.length_c   1.000
_cell.angle_alpha   90.00
_cell.angle_beta   90.00
_cell.angle_gamma   90.00
#
_symmetry.space_group_name_H-M   'P 1'
#
loop_
_entity.id
_entity.type
_entity.pdbx_description
1 polymer ?
#
loop_
_entity_poly.entity_id
_entity_poly.type
_entity_poly.pdbx_seq_one_letter_code
_entity_poly.pdbx_strand_id
1 'polypeptide(L)'
;MNIPEEFALCFLGILVETGKTALIKSATEDRLTQEDTKIHIENLRRAVSEESYFKNQSFAVSLWIALAHTIATNKGVKPAELRRAFENRLSEIFPAPLAERLFRYTFKVLEKRYGEVKSHEDAIRELEEHRKNRRAILTKYGCLSQISPTKTRLRGTDTWFVPCPQCKLEKRCDKNTKKFHCACGFKSAYPFPLDPAA
;
A
#
# COMPACT_ATOMS: atom_id res chain seq x y z
N MET A 1 13.19 14.98 -12.51
CA MET A 1 13.63 13.88 -11.62
C MET A 1 13.45 12.59 -12.43
N ASN A 2 14.51 11.83 -12.68
CA ASN A 2 14.38 10.58 -13.44
C ASN A 2 13.88 9.49 -12.50
N ILE A 3 12.63 9.05 -12.64
CA ILE A 3 12.04 8.02 -11.79
C ILE A 3 12.41 6.66 -12.38
N PRO A 4 13.06 5.74 -11.62
CA PRO A 4 13.39 4.42 -12.14
C PRO A 4 12.13 3.60 -12.44
N GLU A 5 12.12 2.90 -13.58
CA GLU A 5 10.97 2.10 -14.04
C GLU A 5 10.53 1.06 -13.01
N GLU A 6 11.47 0.34 -12.39
CA GLU A 6 11.15 -0.67 -11.37
C GLU A 6 10.44 -0.07 -10.15
N PHE A 7 10.83 1.14 -9.76
CA PHE A 7 10.20 1.87 -8.67
C PHE A 7 8.81 2.35 -9.08
N ALA A 8 8.70 2.97 -10.25
CA ALA A 8 7.44 3.49 -10.76
C ALA A 8 6.39 2.38 -10.93
N LEU A 9 6.80 1.24 -11.49
CA LEU A 9 5.93 0.08 -11.66
C LEU A 9 5.52 -0.54 -10.32
N CYS A 10 6.44 -0.65 -9.37
CA CYS A 10 6.12 -1.07 -8.00
C CYS A 10 5.10 -0.13 -7.35
N PHE A 11 5.27 1.19 -7.51
CA PHE A 11 4.39 2.17 -6.89
C PHE A 11 3.01 2.20 -7.54
N LEU A 12 2.93 2.11 -8.86
CA LEU A 12 1.67 1.96 -9.60
C LEU A 12 0.94 0.67 -9.20
N GLY A 13 1.65 -0.43 -8.94
CA GLY A 13 1.08 -1.66 -8.39
C GLY A 13 0.41 -1.44 -7.03
N ILE A 14 1.05 -0.68 -6.13
CA ILE A 14 0.48 -0.32 -4.83
C ILE A 14 -0.78 0.53 -5.00
N LEU A 15 -0.77 1.49 -5.93
CA LEU A 15 -1.94 2.31 -6.24
C LEU A 15 -3.09 1.46 -6.76
N VAL A 16 -2.80 0.46 -7.60
CA VAL A 16 -3.79 -0.51 -8.07
C VAL A 16 -4.34 -1.34 -6.90
N GLU A 17 -3.50 -1.87 -6.02
CA GLU A 17 -3.90 -2.69 -4.86
C GLU A 17 -4.73 -1.96 -3.81
N THR A 18 -4.46 -0.66 -3.63
CA THR A 18 -5.05 0.17 -2.55
C THR A 18 -6.10 1.17 -3.03
N GLY A 19 -6.07 1.53 -4.31
CA GLY A 19 -6.92 2.56 -4.92
C GLY A 19 -6.29 3.95 -4.77
N LYS A 20 -6.69 4.89 -5.63
CA LYS A 20 -6.17 6.28 -5.61
C LYS A 20 -6.41 6.99 -4.27
N THR A 21 -7.43 6.56 -3.53
CA THR A 21 -7.79 7.08 -2.21
C THR A 21 -6.70 6.90 -1.15
N ALA A 22 -5.84 5.89 -1.25
CA ALA A 22 -4.70 5.73 -0.33
C ALA A 22 -3.63 6.81 -0.56
N LEU A 23 -3.35 7.13 -1.82
CA LEU A 23 -2.42 8.21 -2.19
C LEU A 23 -2.97 9.57 -1.80
N ILE A 24 -4.26 9.82 -2.03
CA ILE A 24 -4.91 11.07 -1.62
C ILE A 24 -4.81 11.25 -0.10
N LYS A 25 -5.06 10.21 0.70
CA LYS A 25 -4.93 10.29 2.17
C LYS A 25 -3.51 10.65 2.60
N SER A 26 -2.48 10.00 2.03
CA SER A 26 -1.08 10.35 2.29
C SER A 26 -0.75 11.78 1.83
N ALA A 27 -1.22 12.17 0.66
CA ALA A 27 -1.04 13.52 0.09
C ALA A 27 -1.71 14.60 0.96
N THR A 28 -2.86 14.31 1.57
CA THR A 28 -3.55 15.28 2.46
C THR A 28 -2.76 15.50 3.76
N GLU A 29 -2.08 14.48 4.27
CA GLU A 29 -1.17 14.59 5.43
C GLU A 29 0.06 15.44 5.08
N ASP A 30 0.51 15.39 3.82
CA ASP A 30 1.64 16.15 3.27
C ASP A 30 1.27 17.51 2.65
N ARG A 31 0.00 17.96 2.78
CA ARG A 31 -0.55 19.21 2.20
C ARG A 31 -0.47 19.31 0.66
N LEU A 32 -0.42 18.19 -0.04
CA LEU A 32 -0.44 18.13 -1.50
C LEU A 32 -1.86 18.26 -2.05
N THR A 33 -2.02 18.95 -3.18
CA THR A 33 -3.31 19.11 -3.85
C THR A 33 -3.71 17.86 -4.64
N GLN A 34 -4.98 17.78 -5.04
CA GLN A 34 -5.44 16.73 -5.96
C GLN A 34 -4.71 16.78 -7.31
N GLU A 35 -4.30 17.98 -7.74
CA GLU A 35 -3.58 18.17 -9.00
C GLU A 35 -2.14 17.67 -8.89
N ASP A 36 -1.47 17.92 -7.77
CA ASP A 36 -0.14 17.37 -7.47
C ASP A 36 -0.17 15.83 -7.49
N THR A 37 -1.26 15.25 -6.97
CA THR A 37 -1.48 13.80 -6.98
C THR A 37 -1.62 13.25 -8.40
N LYS A 38 -2.33 13.95 -9.29
CA LYS A 38 -2.47 13.55 -10.71
C LYS A 38 -1.13 13.67 -11.44
N ILE A 39 -0.41 14.77 -11.24
CA ILE A 39 0.91 14.99 -11.83
C ILE A 39 1.89 13.91 -11.37
N HIS A 40 1.84 13.52 -10.10
CA HIS A 40 2.66 12.43 -9.58
C HIS A 40 2.36 11.09 -10.25
N ILE A 41 1.08 10.72 -10.37
CA ILE A 41 0.67 9.49 -11.07
C ILE A 41 1.10 9.52 -12.54
N GLU A 42 0.95 10.66 -13.23
CA GLU A 42 1.40 10.84 -14.61
C GLU A 42 2.92 10.65 -14.74
N ASN A 43 3.71 11.22 -13.83
CA ASN A 43 5.16 11.05 -13.82
C ASN A 43 5.59 9.60 -13.60
N LEU A 44 4.90 8.87 -12.72
CA LEU A 44 5.11 7.43 -12.53
C LEU A 44 4.78 6.66 -13.81
N ARG A 45 3.65 6.97 -14.45
CA ARG A 45 3.25 6.30 -15.70
C ARG A 45 4.26 6.51 -16.83
N ARG A 46 4.79 7.73 -16.98
CA ARG A 46 5.79 8.06 -18.00
C ARG A 46 7.13 7.35 -17.79
N ALA A 47 7.44 6.97 -16.55
CA ALA A 47 8.65 6.23 -16.21
C ALA A 47 8.56 4.73 -16.51
N VAL A 48 7.39 4.22 -16.93
CA VAL A 48 7.16 2.80 -17.18
C VAL A 48 6.83 2.57 -18.64
N SER A 49 7.58 1.67 -19.28
CA SER A 49 7.26 1.21 -20.62
C SER A 49 5.95 0.42 -20.59
N GLU A 50 5.14 0.55 -21.64
CA GLU A 50 3.84 -0.11 -21.65
C GLU A 50 3.97 -1.65 -21.56
N GLU A 51 5.02 -2.19 -22.15
CA GLU A 51 5.31 -3.63 -22.15
C GLU A 51 5.57 -4.17 -20.73
N SER A 52 6.19 -3.38 -19.86
CA SER A 52 6.48 -3.75 -18.47
C SER A 52 5.22 -4.06 -17.66
N TYR A 53 4.08 -3.41 -17.94
CA TYR A 53 2.82 -3.73 -17.26
C TYR A 53 2.33 -5.15 -17.54
N PHE A 54 2.68 -5.71 -18.71
CA PHE A 54 2.21 -7.03 -19.14
C PHE A 54 3.24 -8.15 -18.94
N LYS A 55 4.52 -7.80 -18.77
CA LYS A 55 5.61 -8.76 -18.52
C LYS A 55 5.97 -8.91 -17.05
N ASN A 56 5.73 -7.90 -16.21
CA ASN A 56 6.15 -7.95 -14.81
C ASN A 56 5.20 -8.79 -13.96
N GLN A 57 5.72 -9.91 -13.42
CA GLN A 57 4.94 -10.82 -12.59
C GLN A 57 4.41 -10.15 -11.31
N SER A 58 5.21 -9.30 -10.66
CA SER A 58 4.80 -8.62 -9.42
C SER A 58 3.62 -7.68 -9.68
N PHE A 59 3.62 -6.96 -10.80
CA PHE A 59 2.50 -6.10 -11.19
C PHE A 59 1.25 -6.91 -11.57
N ALA A 60 1.40 -8.07 -12.21
CA ALA A 60 0.29 -8.99 -12.46
C ALA A 60 -0.36 -9.47 -11.14
N VAL A 61 0.44 -9.73 -10.11
CA VAL A 61 -0.05 -10.05 -8.76
C VAL A 61 -0.79 -8.86 -8.14
N SER A 62 -0.31 -7.62 -8.30
CA SER A 62 -1.03 -6.41 -7.85
C SER A 62 -2.42 -6.28 -8.48
N LEU A 63 -2.56 -6.54 -9.79
CA LEU A 63 -3.85 -6.55 -10.48
C LEU A 63 -4.81 -7.59 -9.90
N TRP A 64 -4.29 -8.79 -9.60
CA TRP A 64 -5.09 -9.85 -8.99
C TRP A 64 -5.54 -9.49 -7.56
N ILE A 65 -4.64 -8.97 -6.73
CA ILE A 65 -4.98 -8.49 -5.38
C ILE A 65 -6.06 -7.40 -5.47
N ALA A 66 -5.94 -6.47 -6.41
CA ALA A 66 -6.94 -5.42 -6.62
C ALA A 66 -8.31 -5.98 -7.03
N LEU A 67 -8.35 -6.98 -7.91
CA LEU A 67 -9.60 -7.66 -8.26
C LEU A 67 -10.19 -8.40 -7.05
N ALA A 68 -9.38 -9.15 -6.30
CA ALA A 68 -9.81 -9.86 -5.10
C ALA A 68 -10.36 -8.89 -4.04
N HIS A 69 -9.71 -7.75 -3.81
CA HIS A 69 -10.22 -6.67 -2.96
C HIS A 69 -11.54 -6.11 -3.47
N THR A 70 -11.67 -5.91 -4.79
CA THR A 70 -12.92 -5.42 -5.39
C THR A 70 -14.07 -6.39 -5.14
N ILE A 71 -13.85 -7.69 -5.32
CA ILE A 71 -14.83 -8.75 -5.03
C ILE A 71 -15.17 -8.77 -3.53
N ALA A 72 -14.15 -8.73 -2.66
CA ALA A 72 -14.33 -8.83 -1.22
C ALA A 72 -15.09 -7.64 -0.62
N THR A 73 -14.94 -6.44 -1.21
CA THR A 73 -15.61 -5.21 -0.76
C THR A 73 -17.02 -5.03 -1.34
N ASN A 74 -17.34 -5.73 -2.43
CA ASN A 74 -18.63 -5.65 -3.12
C ASN A 74 -19.35 -7.01 -3.08
N LYS A 75 -19.39 -7.67 -1.92
CA LYS A 75 -20.08 -8.95 -1.75
C LYS A 75 -21.58 -8.81 -2.03
N GLY A 76 -22.15 -9.74 -2.79
CA GLY A 76 -23.57 -9.76 -3.13
C GLY A 76 -23.96 -8.82 -4.28
N VAL A 77 -22.98 -8.15 -4.90
CA VAL A 77 -23.18 -7.28 -6.06
C VAL A 77 -23.17 -8.10 -7.35
N LYS A 78 -23.93 -7.65 -8.37
CA LYS A 78 -24.01 -8.33 -9.67
C LYS A 78 -22.64 -8.33 -10.39
N PRO A 79 -22.31 -9.35 -11.19
CA PRO A 79 -21.03 -9.43 -11.92
C PRO A 79 -20.72 -8.20 -12.78
N ALA A 80 -21.74 -7.60 -13.43
CA ALA A 80 -21.57 -6.40 -14.23
C ALA A 80 -21.13 -5.17 -13.41
N GLU A 81 -21.59 -5.07 -12.16
CA GLU A 81 -21.24 -3.99 -11.25
C GLU A 81 -19.84 -4.20 -10.65
N LEU A 82 -19.46 -5.45 -10.35
CA LEU A 82 -18.08 -5.82 -9.99
C LEU A 82 -17.09 -5.46 -11.09
N ARG A 83 -17.46 -5.76 -12.35
CA ARG A 83 -16.68 -5.38 -13.53
C ARG A 83 -16.47 -3.86 -13.58
N ARG A 84 -17.54 -3.07 -13.49
CA ARG A 84 -17.45 -1.60 -13.48
C ARG A 84 -16.61 -1.07 -12.33
N ALA A 85 -16.75 -1.66 -11.13
CA ALA A 85 -15.96 -1.25 -9.97
C ALA A 85 -14.45 -1.45 -10.20
N PHE A 86 -14.06 -2.57 -10.81
CA PHE A 86 -12.66 -2.83 -11.14
C PHE A 86 -12.15 -1.94 -12.30
N GLU A 87 -12.95 -1.73 -13.34
CA GLU A 87 -12.62 -0.83 -14.45
C GLU A 87 -12.44 0.62 -13.98
N ASN A 88 -13.33 1.11 -13.11
CA ASN A 88 -13.24 2.45 -12.53
C ASN A 88 -11.94 2.61 -11.75
N ARG A 89 -11.58 1.60 -10.95
CA ARG A 89 -10.33 1.59 -10.18
C ARG A 89 -9.09 1.69 -11.06
N LEU A 90 -9.06 0.98 -12.19
CA LEU A 90 -7.96 1.10 -13.15
C LEU A 90 -7.97 2.47 -13.84
N SER A 91 -9.14 2.99 -14.19
CA SER A 91 -9.31 4.27 -14.88
C SER A 91 -8.95 5.49 -14.00
N GLU A 92 -8.95 5.34 -12.67
CA GLU A 92 -8.45 6.37 -11.76
C GLU A 92 -6.94 6.61 -11.87
N ILE A 93 -6.20 5.60 -12.34
CA ILE A 93 -4.74 5.54 -12.34
C ILE A 93 -4.20 5.63 -13.77
N PHE A 94 -4.83 4.91 -14.70
CA PHE A 94 -4.39 4.76 -16.08
C PHE A 94 -5.34 5.42 -17.07
N PRO A 95 -4.85 5.90 -18.23
CA PRO A 95 -5.70 6.33 -19.32
C PRO A 95 -6.64 5.21 -19.78
N ALA A 96 -7.86 5.55 -20.20
CA ALA A 96 -8.90 4.57 -20.56
C ALA A 96 -8.42 3.46 -21.52
N PRO A 97 -7.64 3.72 -22.59
CA PRO A 97 -7.15 2.65 -23.47
C PRO A 97 -6.20 1.66 -22.78
N LEU A 98 -5.38 2.12 -21.82
CA LEU A 98 -4.49 1.25 -21.05
C LEU A 98 -5.28 0.51 -19.96
N ALA A 99 -6.20 1.18 -19.27
CA ALA A 99 -7.07 0.57 -18.27
C ALA A 99 -7.86 -0.62 -18.83
N GLU A 100 -8.45 -0.48 -20.02
CA GLU A 100 -9.18 -1.57 -20.70
C GLU A 100 -8.27 -2.76 -21.04
N ARG A 101 -7.03 -2.51 -21.50
CA ARG A 101 -6.07 -3.58 -21.78
C ARG A 101 -5.61 -4.29 -20.52
N LEU A 102 -5.35 -3.55 -19.45
CA LEU A 102 -5.01 -4.10 -18.13
C LEU A 102 -6.16 -4.92 -17.54
N PHE A 103 -7.40 -4.46 -17.71
CA PHE A 103 -8.59 -5.21 -17.37
C PHE A 103 -8.59 -6.57 -18.07
N ARG A 104 -8.54 -6.59 -19.41
CA ARG A 104 -8.53 -7.83 -20.20
C ARG A 104 -7.36 -8.75 -19.85
N TYR A 105 -6.18 -8.17 -19.65
CA TYR A 105 -4.99 -8.92 -19.24
C TYR A 105 -5.19 -9.61 -17.89
N THR A 106 -5.80 -8.93 -16.91
CA THR A 106 -6.07 -9.50 -15.58
C THR A 106 -6.94 -10.77 -15.70
N PHE A 107 -8.00 -10.74 -16.51
CA PHE A 107 -8.86 -11.91 -16.73
C PHE A 107 -8.15 -13.01 -17.51
N LYS A 108 -7.38 -12.67 -18.56
CA LYS A 108 -6.59 -13.65 -19.31
C LYS A 108 -5.59 -14.41 -18.42
N VAL A 109 -4.92 -13.69 -17.51
CA VAL A 109 -3.99 -14.30 -16.54
C VAL A 109 -4.74 -15.18 -15.54
N LEU A 110 -5.94 -14.77 -15.10
CA LEU A 110 -6.79 -15.58 -14.23
C LEU A 110 -7.28 -16.85 -14.91
N GLU A 111 -7.77 -16.78 -16.13
CA GLU A 111 -8.21 -17.96 -16.89
C GLU A 111 -7.09 -18.98 -17.04
N LYS A 112 -5.87 -18.52 -17.39
CA LYS A 112 -4.69 -19.38 -17.44
C LYS A 112 -4.41 -20.04 -16.07
N ARG A 113 -4.53 -19.27 -14.99
CA ARG A 113 -4.33 -19.77 -13.61
C ARG A 113 -5.43 -20.70 -13.12
N TYR A 114 -6.68 -20.53 -13.54
CA TYR A 114 -7.75 -21.47 -13.20
C TYR A 114 -7.58 -22.80 -13.95
N GLY A 115 -6.97 -22.79 -15.14
CA GLY A 115 -6.57 -24.00 -15.86
C GLY A 115 -5.36 -24.71 -15.25
N GLU A 116 -4.49 -23.99 -14.55
CA GLU A 116 -3.37 -24.53 -13.79
C GLU A 116 -3.83 -24.79 -12.34
N VAL A 117 -4.08 -26.05 -11.93
CA VAL A 117 -4.40 -26.35 -10.52
C VAL A 117 -3.17 -26.03 -9.66
N LYS A 118 -3.09 -24.80 -9.16
CA LYS A 118 -2.08 -24.36 -8.20
C LYS A 118 -2.53 -24.69 -6.79
N SER A 119 -1.64 -25.23 -5.97
CA SER A 119 -1.96 -25.47 -4.56
C SER A 119 -2.18 -24.14 -3.85
N HIS A 120 -2.89 -24.17 -2.71
CA HIS A 120 -3.02 -23.01 -1.85
C HIS A 120 -1.65 -22.46 -1.41
N GLU A 121 -0.68 -23.35 -1.20
CA GLU A 121 0.69 -23.02 -0.80
C GLU A 121 1.44 -22.27 -1.91
N ASP A 122 1.23 -22.62 -3.18
CA ASP A 122 1.80 -21.89 -4.31
C ASP A 122 1.30 -20.45 -4.38
N ALA A 123 0.00 -20.25 -4.13
CA ALA A 123 -0.59 -18.92 -4.08
C ALA A 123 -0.04 -18.09 -2.91
N ILE A 124 0.16 -18.70 -1.74
CA ILE A 124 0.79 -18.03 -0.59
C ILE A 124 2.23 -17.63 -0.92
N ARG A 125 3.03 -18.55 -1.47
CA ARG A 125 4.43 -18.29 -1.83
C ARG A 125 4.57 -17.15 -2.83
N GLU A 126 3.69 -17.08 -3.82
CA GLU A 126 3.68 -15.99 -4.79
C GLU A 126 3.34 -14.63 -4.15
N LEU A 127 2.38 -14.60 -3.22
CA LEU A 127 2.05 -13.40 -2.46
C LEU A 127 3.19 -12.95 -1.55
N GLU A 128 3.90 -13.89 -0.92
CA GLU A 128 5.07 -13.60 -0.09
C GLU A 128 6.23 -13.04 -0.91
N GLU A 129 6.51 -13.64 -2.08
CA GLU A 129 7.54 -13.18 -2.99
C GLU A 129 7.22 -11.77 -3.54
N HIS A 130 5.96 -11.53 -3.92
CA HIS A 130 5.49 -10.20 -4.29
C HIS A 130 5.73 -9.17 -3.16
N ARG A 131 5.37 -9.50 -1.92
CA ARG A 131 5.59 -8.62 -0.75
C ARG A 131 7.08 -8.35 -0.48
N LYS A 132 7.91 -9.38 -0.63
CA LYS A 132 9.37 -9.30 -0.46
C LYS A 132 9.99 -8.39 -1.51
N ASN A 133 9.64 -8.59 -2.79
CA ASN A 133 10.11 -7.77 -3.91
C ASN A 133 9.71 -6.31 -3.74
N ARG A 134 8.44 -6.05 -3.38
CA ARG A 134 7.96 -4.71 -3.06
C ARG A 134 8.77 -4.06 -1.93
N ARG A 135 9.01 -4.78 -0.83
CA ARG A 135 9.78 -4.25 0.31
C ARG A 135 11.22 -3.94 -0.09
N ALA A 136 11.86 -4.79 -0.90
CA ALA A 136 13.21 -4.57 -1.38
C ALA A 136 13.32 -3.28 -2.22
N ILE A 137 12.42 -3.10 -3.20
CA ILE A 137 12.38 -1.90 -4.06
C ILE A 137 12.20 -0.64 -3.19
N LEU A 138 11.22 -0.66 -2.29
CA LEU A 138 10.91 0.53 -1.49
C LEU A 138 11.98 0.85 -0.44
N THR A 139 12.71 -0.17 0.06
CA THR A 139 13.90 0.04 0.89
C THR A 139 15.01 0.69 0.08
N LYS A 140 15.28 0.18 -1.13
CA LYS A 140 16.29 0.72 -2.06
C LYS A 140 16.08 2.20 -2.35
N TYR A 141 14.83 2.64 -2.43
CA TYR A 141 14.47 4.04 -2.73
C TYR A 141 14.08 4.88 -1.51
N GLY A 142 14.22 4.37 -0.28
CA GLY A 142 13.95 5.13 0.94
C GLY A 142 12.46 5.45 1.19
N CYS A 143 11.54 4.72 0.54
CA CYS A 143 10.09 4.98 0.55
C CYS A 143 9.31 4.05 1.50
N LEU A 144 9.96 3.48 2.53
CA LEU A 144 9.31 2.57 3.48
C LEU A 144 8.12 3.20 4.22
N SER A 145 8.07 4.52 4.35
CA SER A 145 6.93 5.26 4.92
C SER A 145 5.63 5.05 4.12
N GLN A 146 5.73 4.85 2.81
CA GLN A 146 4.61 4.58 1.91
C GLN A 146 4.11 3.11 1.99
N ILE A 147 4.83 2.24 2.72
CA ILE A 147 4.43 0.86 3.06
C ILE A 147 4.00 0.73 4.51
N SER A 148 3.99 1.79 5.31
CA SER A 148 3.18 1.65 6.49
C SER A 148 1.79 1.34 5.93
N PRO A 149 1.13 0.23 6.31
CA PRO A 149 -0.31 0.34 6.43
C PRO A 149 -0.46 1.69 7.13
N THR A 150 -1.36 2.58 6.72
CA THR A 150 -2.04 3.32 7.77
C THR A 150 -2.31 2.25 8.79
N LYS A 151 -1.51 2.16 9.89
CA LYS A 151 -1.79 1.29 11.02
C LYS A 151 -3.22 1.66 11.19
N THR A 152 -4.14 0.76 10.82
CA THR A 152 -5.55 1.10 10.76
C THR A 152 -5.79 1.40 12.21
N ARG A 153 -5.71 2.70 12.50
CA ARG A 153 -5.45 3.20 13.84
C ARG A 153 -6.81 2.90 14.39
N LEU A 154 -6.90 1.89 15.24
CA LEU A 154 -8.19 1.47 15.78
C LEU A 154 -8.82 2.76 16.30
N ARG A 155 -9.83 3.26 15.56
CA ARG A 155 -10.51 4.50 15.92
C ARG A 155 -11.05 4.21 17.31
N GLY A 156 -10.57 4.94 18.31
CA GLY A 156 -10.91 4.71 19.73
C GLY A 156 -9.74 4.38 20.65
N THR A 157 -8.48 4.36 20.20
CA THR A 157 -7.37 4.34 21.16
C THR A 157 -7.02 5.75 21.61
N ASP A 158 -7.49 6.13 22.79
CA ASP A 158 -7.07 7.36 23.48
C ASP A 158 -5.54 7.38 23.59
N THR A 159 -4.95 8.52 23.23
CA THR A 159 -3.52 8.73 23.36
C THR A 159 -3.26 10.10 23.98
N TRP A 160 -2.24 10.20 24.82
CA TRP A 160 -1.79 11.46 25.41
C TRP A 160 -0.28 11.63 25.21
N PHE A 161 0.21 12.87 25.30
CA PHE A 161 1.64 13.16 25.24
C PHE A 161 2.25 13.03 26.63
N VAL A 162 3.43 12.41 26.70
CA VAL A 162 4.25 12.26 27.89
C VAL A 162 5.67 12.70 27.55
N PRO A 163 6.31 13.56 28.35
CA PRO A 163 7.72 13.90 28.17
C PRO A 163 8.60 12.69 28.47
N CYS A 164 9.60 12.44 27.61
CA CYS A 164 10.58 11.40 27.86
C CYS A 164 11.42 11.72 29.11
N PRO A 165 11.63 10.78 30.05
CA PRO A 165 12.43 11.01 31.24
C PRO A 165 13.87 11.45 30.92
N GLN A 166 14.46 10.88 29.86
CA GLN A 166 15.84 11.12 29.45
C GLN A 166 16.02 12.41 28.62
N CYS A 167 15.33 12.56 27.49
CA CYS A 167 15.57 13.67 26.56
C CYS A 167 14.50 14.78 26.60
N LYS A 168 13.51 14.67 27.49
CA LYS A 168 12.38 15.61 27.68
C LYS A 168 11.47 15.85 26.47
N LEU A 169 11.79 15.31 25.29
CA LEU A 169 10.93 15.37 24.12
C LEU A 169 9.59 14.68 24.39
N GLU A 170 8.51 15.36 24.01
CA GLU A 170 7.16 14.81 24.14
C GLU A 170 6.93 13.69 23.13
N LYS A 171 6.48 12.55 23.64
CA LYS A 171 6.07 11.40 22.83
C LYS A 171 4.69 10.93 23.22
N ARG A 172 3.98 10.44 22.22
CA ARG A 172 2.60 9.96 22.37
C ARG A 172 2.60 8.57 22.99
N CYS A 173 1.89 8.40 24.10
CA CYS A 173 1.63 7.12 24.76
C CYS A 173 0.24 6.61 24.40
N ASP A 174 0.10 5.29 24.32
CA ASP A 174 -1.14 4.59 23.97
C ASP A 174 -1.79 4.01 25.23
N LYS A 175 -3.09 4.28 25.45
CA LYS A 175 -3.81 3.88 26.68
C LYS A 175 -3.78 2.40 26.96
N ASN A 176 -3.83 1.58 25.92
CA ASN A 176 -3.99 0.14 26.05
C ASN A 176 -2.64 -0.55 26.20
N THR A 177 -1.67 -0.17 25.37
CA THR A 177 -0.36 -0.82 25.39
C THR A 177 0.55 -0.24 26.46
N LYS A 178 0.38 1.05 26.82
CA LYS A 178 1.25 1.81 27.72
C LYS A 178 2.73 1.77 27.33
N LYS A 179 3.09 1.23 26.16
CA LYS A 179 4.48 1.08 25.71
C LYS A 179 4.98 2.44 25.24
N PHE A 180 6.03 2.93 25.86
CA PHE A 180 6.69 4.17 25.50
C PHE A 180 8.05 3.87 24.91
N HIS A 181 8.29 4.33 23.68
CA HIS A 181 9.59 4.23 23.03
C HIS A 181 10.00 5.60 22.47
N CYS A 182 11.13 6.11 22.95
CA CYS A 182 11.72 7.36 22.50
C CYS A 182 12.90 7.14 21.54
N ALA A 183 13.14 8.11 20.66
CA ALA A 183 14.26 8.11 19.73
C ALA A 183 15.63 8.16 20.44
N CYS A 184 15.70 8.70 21.66
CA CYS A 184 16.92 8.70 22.48
C CYS A 184 17.30 7.31 23.04
N GLY A 185 16.54 6.26 22.70
CA GLY A 185 16.78 4.89 23.16
C GLY A 185 15.93 4.46 24.35
N PHE A 186 15.32 5.39 25.09
CA PHE A 186 14.45 5.06 26.24
C PHE A 186 13.26 4.18 25.82
N LYS A 187 13.08 3.04 26.50
CA LYS A 187 11.92 2.16 26.33
C LYS A 187 11.41 1.71 27.70
N SER A 188 10.15 2.00 28.03
CA SER A 188 9.52 1.55 29.27
C SER A 188 7.99 1.55 29.13
N ALA A 189 7.28 0.89 30.04
CA ALA A 189 5.83 1.03 30.15
C ALA A 189 5.48 2.29 30.96
N TYR A 190 4.36 2.93 30.65
CA TYR A 190 3.80 4.06 31.40
C TYR A 190 2.76 3.58 32.43
N PRO A 191 2.64 4.15 33.64
CA PRO A 191 3.54 5.17 34.21
C PRO A 191 4.94 4.62 34.34
N PHE A 192 5.94 5.48 34.10
CA PHE A 192 7.33 5.07 34.23
C PHE A 192 7.55 4.62 35.68
N PRO A 193 8.21 3.47 35.91
CA PRO A 193 8.58 3.09 37.25
C PRO A 193 9.37 4.25 37.86
N LEU A 194 8.86 4.79 38.97
CA LEU A 194 9.65 5.65 39.85
C LEU A 194 10.84 4.79 40.27
N ASP A 195 12.05 5.32 40.14
CA ASP A 195 13.25 4.63 40.60
C ASP A 195 13.01 4.08 42.01
N PRO A 196 13.22 2.77 42.27
CA PRO A 196 13.25 2.24 43.63
C PRO A 196 14.48 2.72 44.44
N ALA A 197 15.29 3.64 43.90
CA ALA A 197 16.57 4.04 44.45
C ALA A 197 16.86 5.55 44.26
N ALA A 198 15.93 6.40 44.72
CA ALA A 198 16.25 7.78 45.12
C ALA A 198 16.70 7.81 46.58
#